data_AF-A0A5E7U0S2-F1
#
_entry.id   AF-A0A5E7U0S2-F1
#
_cell.length_a   1.000
_cell.length_b   1.000
_cell.length_c   1.000
_cell.angle_alpha   90.00
_cell.angle_beta   90.00
_cell.angle_gamma   90.00
#
_symmetry.space_group_name_H-M   'P 1'
#
loop_
_entity.id
_entity.type
_entity.pdbx_description
1 polymer ?
#
loop_
_entity_poly.entity_id
_entity_poly.type
_entity_poly.pdbx_seq_one_letter_code
_entity_poly.pdbx_strand_id
1 'polypeptide(L)'
;MNAEKNLQNEALKSQYRRMASKYLYACYALLFIGVIAVLTSPLDFKPSFETPEVWFQRSGALMTVFALLAALLKDMGTQTLHKPGYFGDALKLEVLAELEQRFEWVFWFAFLFTVLGTLVWGYGDTYYKFVILHQR
;
A
#
# COMPACT_ATOMS: atom_id res chain seq x y z
N MET A 1 -35.50 -19.74 -15.42
CA MET A 1 -35.31 -18.30 -15.72
C MET A 1 -34.79 -17.46 -14.55
N ASN A 2 -35.42 -17.41 -13.37
CA ASN A 2 -34.89 -16.60 -12.24
C ASN A 2 -33.65 -17.23 -11.56
N ALA A 3 -33.62 -18.55 -11.40
CA ALA A 3 -32.49 -19.25 -10.79
C ALA A 3 -31.19 -19.13 -11.59
N GLU A 4 -31.27 -19.25 -12.93
CA GLU A 4 -30.12 -19.13 -13.83
C GLU A 4 -29.53 -17.73 -13.82
N LYS A 5 -30.37 -16.68 -13.83
CA LYS A 5 -29.93 -15.29 -13.73
C LYS A 5 -29.23 -15.00 -12.40
N ASN A 6 -29.75 -15.54 -11.29
CA ASN A 6 -29.10 -15.39 -9.99
C ASN A 6 -27.73 -16.08 -9.97
N LEU A 7 -27.62 -17.29 -10.54
CA LEU A 7 -26.35 -18.01 -10.63
C LEU A 7 -25.30 -17.24 -11.47
N GLN A 8 -25.73 -16.64 -12.58
CA GLN A 8 -24.88 -15.81 -13.43
C GLN A 8 -24.39 -14.55 -12.71
N ASN A 9 -25.28 -13.86 -11.97
CA ASN A 9 -24.93 -12.67 -11.21
C ASN A 9 -23.92 -12.98 -10.10
N GLU A 10 -24.12 -14.09 -9.37
CA GLU A 10 -23.17 -14.53 -8.33
C GLU A 10 -21.81 -14.89 -8.92
N ALA A 11 -21.77 -15.56 -10.07
CA ALA A 11 -20.53 -15.84 -10.78
C ALA A 11 -19.78 -14.56 -11.17
N LEU A 12 -20.47 -13.55 -11.70
CA LEU A 12 -19.90 -12.26 -12.06
C LEU A 12 -19.37 -11.49 -10.83
N LYS A 13 -20.15 -11.40 -9.75
CA LYS A 13 -19.70 -10.79 -8.48
C LYS A 13 -18.43 -11.45 -7.97
N SER A 14 -18.36 -12.78 -8.01
CA SER A 14 -17.17 -13.52 -7.57
C SER A 14 -15.93 -13.17 -8.40
N GLN A 15 -16.09 -12.94 -9.71
CA GLN A 15 -14.98 -12.52 -10.57
C GLN A 15 -14.51 -11.10 -10.24
N TYR A 16 -15.44 -10.16 -10.04
CA TYR A 16 -15.10 -8.80 -9.64
C TYR A 16 -14.42 -8.75 -8.27
N ARG A 17 -14.92 -9.51 -7.29
CA ARG A 17 -14.28 -9.64 -5.97
C ARG A 17 -12.85 -10.16 -6.08
N ARG A 18 -12.62 -11.20 -6.90
CA ARG A 18 -11.27 -11.75 -7.13
C ARG A 18 -10.33 -10.73 -7.75
N MET A 19 -10.80 -9.97 -8.73
CA MET A 19 -10.01 -8.93 -9.37
C MET A 19 -9.64 -7.82 -8.37
N ALA A 20 -10.62 -7.27 -7.66
CA ALA A 20 -10.40 -6.22 -6.66
C ALA A 20 -9.51 -6.69 -5.49
N SER A 21 -9.67 -7.95 -5.06
CA SER A 21 -8.85 -8.55 -4.01
C SER A 21 -7.38 -8.63 -4.42
N LYS A 22 -7.06 -8.90 -5.70
CA LYS A 22 -5.66 -8.88 -6.17
C LYS A 22 -5.02 -7.51 -6.02
N TYR A 23 -5.75 -6.43 -6.33
CA TYR A 23 -5.27 -5.07 -6.10
C TYR A 23 -5.05 -4.80 -4.62
N LEU A 24 -5.98 -5.19 -3.75
CA LEU A 24 -5.82 -5.04 -2.29
C LEU A 24 -4.59 -5.79 -1.76
N TYR A 25 -4.41 -7.06 -2.14
CA TYR A 25 -3.25 -7.84 -1.71
C TYR A 25 -1.93 -7.25 -2.24
N ALA A 26 -1.92 -6.73 -3.47
CA ALA A 26 -0.76 -6.03 -4.01
C ALA A 26 -0.45 -4.76 -3.20
N CYS A 27 -1.47 -3.97 -2.81
CA CYS A 27 -1.28 -2.81 -1.95
C CYS A 27 -0.69 -3.20 -0.58
N TYR A 28 -1.22 -4.24 0.05
CA TYR A 28 -0.68 -4.73 1.33
C TYR A 28 0.77 -5.22 1.20
N ALA A 29 1.11 -5.92 0.11
CA ALA A 29 2.47 -6.36 -0.14
C ALA A 29 3.43 -5.16 -0.29
N LEU A 30 3.04 -4.12 -1.04
CA LEU A 30 3.85 -2.91 -1.20
C LEU A 30 4.07 -2.18 0.12
N LEU A 31 3.00 -1.95 0.90
CA LEU A 31 3.10 -1.33 2.22
C LEU A 31 3.99 -2.15 3.16
N PHE A 32 3.85 -3.47 3.15
CA PHE A 32 4.68 -4.38 3.94
C PHE A 32 6.16 -4.29 3.57
N ILE A 33 6.49 -4.31 2.28
CA ILE A 33 7.87 -4.15 1.79
C ILE A 33 8.45 -2.81 2.26
N GLY A 34 7.68 -1.72 2.16
CA GLY A 34 8.10 -0.40 2.61
C GLY A 34 8.43 -0.35 4.11
N VAL A 35 7.57 -0.93 4.95
CA VAL A 35 7.81 -1.01 6.41
C VAL A 35 9.02 -1.90 6.73
N ILE A 36 9.13 -3.06 6.09
CA ILE A 36 10.25 -3.99 6.30
C ILE A 36 11.58 -3.34 5.91
N ALA A 37 11.62 -2.52 4.85
CA ALA A 37 12.82 -1.81 4.46
C ALA A 37 13.36 -0.91 5.60
N VAL A 38 12.47 -0.17 6.28
CA VAL A 38 12.86 0.68 7.41
C VAL A 38 13.21 -0.14 8.64
N LEU A 39 12.39 -1.14 9.00
CA LEU A 39 12.61 -1.95 10.20
C LEU A 39 13.89 -2.80 10.15
N THR A 40 14.29 -3.24 8.96
CA THR A 40 15.52 -4.04 8.78
C THR A 40 16.76 -3.19 8.52
N SER A 41 16.63 -1.89 8.31
CA SER A 41 17.78 -1.01 8.06
C SER A 41 18.82 -0.94 9.20
N PRO A 42 18.50 -1.14 10.50
CA PRO A 42 19.53 -1.22 11.53
C PRO A 42 20.31 -2.55 11.53
N LEU A 43 19.85 -3.57 10.80
CA LEU A 43 20.54 -4.86 10.67
C LEU A 43 21.73 -4.72 9.72
N ASP A 44 22.73 -5.59 9.87
CA ASP A 44 24.02 -5.50 9.18
C ASP A 44 23.98 -5.95 7.68
N PHE A 45 22.85 -5.76 7.01
CA PHE A 45 22.66 -6.02 5.58
C PHE A 45 23.04 -4.83 4.69
N LYS A 46 23.67 -3.80 5.26
CA LYS A 46 24.11 -2.61 4.52
C LYS A 46 25.34 -2.92 3.66
N PRO A 47 25.51 -2.24 2.51
CA PRO A 47 26.76 -2.31 1.76
C PRO A 47 27.95 -1.81 2.61
N SER A 48 29.13 -2.42 2.42
CA SER A 48 30.33 -2.10 3.21
C SER A 48 30.81 -0.65 3.04
N PHE A 49 30.47 -0.01 1.93
CA PHE A 49 30.84 1.38 1.62
C PHE A 49 29.85 2.42 2.15
N GLU A 50 28.70 2.02 2.70
CA GLU A 50 27.71 2.96 3.26
C GLU A 50 27.78 3.03 4.78
N THR A 51 27.60 4.23 5.31
CA THR A 51 27.44 4.41 6.75
C THR A 51 26.02 3.99 7.18
N PRO A 52 25.83 3.50 8.43
CA PRO A 52 24.50 3.10 8.91
C PRO A 52 23.45 4.21 8.82
N GLU A 53 23.85 5.48 9.01
CA GLU A 53 22.97 6.64 8.95
C GLU A 53 22.40 6.83 7.55
N VAL A 54 23.27 6.77 6.53
CA VAL A 54 22.87 6.88 5.11
C VAL A 54 21.99 5.71 4.71
N TRP A 55 22.30 4.50 5.20
CA TRP A 55 21.51 3.31 4.93
C TRP A 55 20.10 3.40 5.53
N PHE A 56 19.97 3.86 6.78
CA PHE A 56 18.69 4.16 7.41
C PHE A 56 17.90 5.20 6.60
N GLN A 57 18.56 6.27 6.16
CA GLN A 57 17.94 7.32 5.35
C GLN A 57 17.36 6.79 4.02
N ARG A 58 18.09 5.90 3.32
CA ARG A 58 17.61 5.27 2.06
C ARG A 58 16.37 4.40 2.27
N SER A 59 16.27 3.74 3.42
CA SER A 59 15.10 2.92 3.74
C SER A 59 13.80 3.74 3.80
N GLY A 60 13.88 4.99 4.27
CA GLY A 60 12.75 5.93 4.26
C GLY A 60 12.29 6.28 2.84
N ALA A 61 13.23 6.42 1.90
CA ALA A 61 12.89 6.65 0.49
C ALA A 61 12.14 5.44 -0.09
N LEU A 62 12.58 4.21 0.22
CA LEU A 62 11.87 2.99 -0.19
C LEU A 62 10.45 2.94 0.37
N MET A 63 10.28 3.19 1.68
CA MET A 63 8.96 3.25 2.31
C MET A 63 8.03 4.25 1.62
N THR A 64 8.55 5.45 1.31
CA THR A 64 7.82 6.50 0.60
C THR A 64 7.36 6.03 -0.78
N VAL A 65 8.27 5.49 -1.59
CA VAL A 65 7.97 5.05 -2.96
C VAL A 65 6.94 3.91 -2.96
N PHE A 66 7.13 2.90 -2.11
CA PHE A 66 6.19 1.78 -2.05
C PHE A 66 4.81 2.19 -1.51
N ALA A 67 4.75 3.13 -0.58
CA ALA A 67 3.49 3.67 -0.08
C ALA A 67 2.74 4.47 -1.17
N LEU A 68 3.44 5.32 -1.94
CA LEU A 68 2.85 6.02 -3.08
C LEU A 68 2.38 5.05 -4.17
N LEU A 69 3.14 4.01 -4.47
CA LEU A 69 2.71 2.95 -5.40
C LEU A 69 1.45 2.24 -4.89
N ALA A 70 1.36 1.93 -3.59
CA ALA A 70 0.14 1.34 -3.02
C ALA A 70 -1.08 2.27 -3.17
N ALA A 71 -0.91 3.58 -2.99
CA ALA A 71 -1.98 4.56 -3.22
C ALA A 71 -2.44 4.58 -4.70
N LEU A 72 -1.49 4.52 -5.64
CA LEU A 72 -1.80 4.44 -7.07
C LEU A 72 -2.50 3.13 -7.44
N LEU A 73 -2.05 1.98 -6.91
CA LEU A 73 -2.70 0.70 -7.14
C LEU A 73 -4.11 0.65 -6.52
N LYS A 74 -4.33 1.30 -5.37
CA LYS A 74 -5.67 1.47 -4.79
C LYS A 74 -6.60 2.17 -5.77
N ASP A 75 -6.16 3.32 -6.29
CA ASP A 75 -6.94 4.11 -7.24
C ASP A 75 -7.27 3.31 -8.51
N MET A 76 -6.27 2.64 -9.11
CA MET A 76 -6.49 1.72 -10.23
C MET A 76 -7.50 0.62 -9.89
N GLY A 77 -7.37 -0.01 -8.72
CA GLY A 77 -8.29 -1.05 -8.25
C GLY A 77 -9.72 -0.54 -8.13
N THR A 78 -9.93 0.63 -7.54
CA THR A 78 -11.27 1.25 -7.42
C THR A 78 -11.85 1.63 -8.78
N GLN A 79 -11.03 2.15 -9.70
CA GLN A 79 -11.47 2.52 -11.05
C GLN A 79 -11.89 1.34 -11.91
N THR A 80 -11.40 0.12 -11.61
CA THR A 80 -11.87 -1.10 -12.29
C THR A 80 -13.31 -1.47 -11.93
N LEU A 81 -13.74 -1.13 -10.71
CA LEU A 81 -15.10 -1.40 -10.21
C LEU A 81 -16.05 -0.26 -10.54
N HIS A 82 -15.60 0.99 -10.38
CA HIS A 82 -16.43 2.16 -10.62
C HIS A 82 -15.66 3.23 -11.38
N LYS A 83 -16.22 3.71 -12.50
CA LYS A 83 -15.74 4.91 -13.20
C LYS A 83 -16.68 6.08 -12.89
N PRO A 84 -16.20 7.14 -12.24
CA PRO A 84 -17.00 8.33 -12.00
C PRO A 84 -17.60 8.87 -13.30
N GLY A 85 -18.89 9.24 -13.28
CA GLY A 85 -19.60 9.81 -14.44
C GLY A 85 -20.29 8.82 -15.38
N TYR A 86 -20.19 7.52 -15.12
CA TYR A 86 -20.96 6.48 -15.84
C TYR A 86 -21.99 5.83 -14.93
N PHE A 87 -23.17 5.48 -15.46
CA PHE A 87 -24.11 4.58 -14.79
C PHE A 87 -23.39 3.24 -14.57
N GLY A 88 -22.94 3.02 -13.32
CA GLY A 88 -22.18 1.84 -12.94
C GLY A 88 -23.05 0.59 -12.99
N ASP A 89 -22.42 -0.53 -13.37
CA ASP A 89 -23.02 -1.85 -13.21
C ASP A 89 -23.31 -2.08 -11.72
N ALA A 90 -24.58 -2.30 -11.37
CA ALA A 90 -25.04 -2.48 -9.99
C ALA A 90 -24.24 -3.57 -9.26
N LEU A 91 -23.82 -4.62 -9.96
CA LEU A 91 -23.03 -5.71 -9.41
C LEU A 91 -21.61 -5.25 -9.01
N LYS A 92 -21.01 -4.34 -9.76
CA LYS A 92 -19.68 -3.80 -9.45
C LYS A 92 -19.73 -2.82 -8.28
N LEU A 93 -20.79 -2.03 -8.19
CA LEU A 93 -21.02 -1.11 -7.08
C LEU A 93 -21.22 -1.85 -5.76
N GLU A 94 -21.95 -2.97 -5.78
CA GLU A 94 -22.14 -3.81 -4.60
C GLU A 94 -20.79 -4.39 -4.12
N VAL A 95 -19.97 -4.91 -5.05
CA VAL A 95 -18.61 -5.39 -4.73
C VAL A 95 -17.70 -4.26 -4.24
N LEU A 96 -17.85 -3.05 -4.79
CA LEU A 96 -17.09 -1.89 -4.33
C LEU A 96 -17.46 -1.54 -2.89
N ALA A 97 -18.75 -1.45 -2.56
CA ALA A 97 -19.22 -1.12 -1.21
C ALA A 97 -18.70 -2.13 -0.16
N GLU A 98 -18.58 -3.41 -0.51
CA GLU A 98 -18.00 -4.44 0.37
C GLU A 98 -16.51 -4.23 0.67
N LEU A 99 -15.77 -3.67 -0.29
CA LEU A 99 -14.31 -3.51 -0.22
C LEU A 99 -13.87 -2.07 0.04
N GLU A 100 -14.78 -1.10 -0.03
CA GLU A 100 -14.55 0.33 0.06
C GLU A 100 -13.78 0.66 1.33
N GLN A 101 -14.25 0.17 2.48
CA GLN A 101 -13.58 0.38 3.76
C GLN A 101 -12.13 -0.12 3.75
N ARG A 102 -11.84 -1.25 3.08
CA ARG A 102 -10.47 -1.80 3.00
C ARG A 102 -9.59 -0.94 2.09
N PHE A 103 -10.12 -0.46 0.97
CA PHE A 103 -9.40 0.47 0.10
C PHE A 103 -9.14 1.82 0.79
N GLU A 104 -10.06 2.30 1.62
CA GLU A 104 -9.86 3.50 2.44
C GLU A 104 -8.78 3.30 3.49
N TRP A 105 -8.75 2.15 4.17
CA TRP A 105 -7.63 1.82 5.06
C TRP A 105 -6.29 1.81 4.32
N VAL A 106 -6.21 1.21 3.13
CA VAL A 106 -5.00 1.23 2.29
C VAL A 106 -4.57 2.67 2.00
N PHE A 107 -5.50 3.56 1.64
CA PHE A 107 -5.18 4.97 1.39
C PHE A 107 -4.60 5.66 2.63
N TRP A 108 -5.23 5.51 3.79
CA TRP A 108 -4.74 6.12 5.03
C TRP A 108 -3.37 5.58 5.45
N PHE A 109 -3.14 4.27 5.33
CA PHE A 109 -1.82 3.69 5.61
C PHE A 109 -0.77 4.14 4.60
N ALA A 110 -1.11 4.19 3.31
CA ALA A 110 -0.21 4.70 2.27
C ALA A 110 0.16 6.17 2.52
N PHE A 111 -0.80 7.01 2.86
CA PHE A 111 -0.56 8.42 3.20
C PHE A 111 0.34 8.54 4.43
N LEU A 112 -0.01 7.85 5.53
CA LEU A 112 0.79 7.85 6.75
C LEU A 112 2.23 7.37 6.48
N PHE A 113 2.40 6.29 5.72
CA PHE A 113 3.72 5.74 5.43
C PHE A 113 4.54 6.59 4.47
N THR A 114 3.88 7.34 3.58
CA THR A 114 4.55 8.37 2.77
C THR A 114 5.12 9.47 3.66
N VAL A 115 4.33 9.95 4.63
CA VAL A 115 4.78 10.98 5.58
C VAL A 115 5.92 10.46 6.46
N LEU A 116 5.78 9.27 7.05
CA LEU A 116 6.85 8.67 7.87
C LEU A 116 8.11 8.37 7.06
N GLY A 117 7.96 7.82 5.86
CA GLY A 117 9.06 7.54 4.95
C GLY A 117 9.82 8.80 4.56
N THR A 118 9.12 9.90 4.26
CA THR A 118 9.75 11.19 3.93
C THR A 118 10.47 11.82 5.12
N LEU A 119 9.95 11.65 6.34
CA LEU A 119 10.65 12.08 7.56
C LEU A 119 11.94 11.27 7.79
N VAL A 120 11.88 9.94 7.66
CA VAL A 120 13.07 9.06 7.75
C VAL A 120 14.06 9.39 6.64
N TRP A 121 13.59 9.67 5.43
CA TRP A 121 14.46 10.03 4.32
C TRP A 121 15.07 11.42 4.45
N GLY A 122 14.35 12.39 4.99
CA GLY A 122 14.83 13.77 5.15
C GLY A 122 15.71 13.97 6.38
N TYR A 123 15.42 13.27 7.47
CA TYR A 123 16.05 13.48 8.79
C TYR A 123 16.68 12.21 9.38
N GLY A 124 16.82 11.15 8.59
CA GLY A 124 17.30 9.85 9.06
C GLY A 124 18.68 9.91 9.68
N ASP A 125 19.59 10.72 9.14
CA ASP A 125 20.93 10.90 9.67
C ASP A 125 20.94 11.59 11.04
N THR A 126 20.11 12.62 11.19
CA THR A 126 19.95 13.40 12.42
C THR A 126 19.32 12.53 13.51
N TYR A 127 18.24 11.81 13.17
CA TYR A 127 17.57 10.89 14.09
C TYR A 127 18.49 9.75 14.52
N TYR A 128 19.21 9.13 13.57
CA TYR A 128 20.13 8.04 13.86
C TYR A 128 21.25 8.49 14.82
N LYS A 129 21.85 9.66 14.57
CA LYS A 129 22.87 10.23 15.47
C LYS A 129 22.32 10.57 16.85
N PHE A 130 21.10 11.10 16.93
CA PHE A 130 20.49 11.48 18.21
C PHE A 130 20.09 10.27 19.07
N VAL A 131 19.52 9.24 18.44
CA VAL A 131 18.93 8.10 19.16
C VAL A 131 19.92 6.95 19.35
N ILE A 132 20.73 6.64 18.35
CA ILE A 132 21.59 5.43 18.36
C ILE A 132 23.01 5.74 18.85
N LEU A 133 23.58 6.89 18.46
CA LEU A 133 24.93 7.27 18.87
C LEU A 133 25.00 7.84 20.29
N HIS A 134 23.93 8.43 20.82
CA HIS A 134 23.92 8.95 22.21
C HIS A 134 23.67 7.86 23.28
N GLN A 135 23.42 6.62 22.86
CA GLN A 135 23.25 5.46 23.76
C GLN A 135 24.47 4.52 23.78
N ARG A 136 25.58 4.88 23.13
CA ARG A 136 26.87 4.18 23.22
C ARG A 136 27.94 5.11 23.77
#